data_AF-R7UVR0-F1
#
_entry.id   AF-R7UVR0-F1
#
_cell.length_a   1.000
_cell.length_b   1.000
_cell.length_c   1.000
_cell.angle_alpha   90.00
_cell.angle_beta   90.00
_cell.angle_gamma   90.00
#
_symmetry.space_group_name_H-M   'P 1'
#
loop_
_entity.id
_entity.type
_entity.pdbx_description
1 polymer ?
#
loop_
_entity_poly.entity_id
_entity_poly.type
_entity_poly.pdbx_seq_one_letter_code
_entity_poly.pdbx_strand_id
1 'polypeptide(L)'
;MDKLLGVFGQIGDTKVRQDDDYVDKLNHRYTTFILVIFAIVVSTKQYVGEPINCWCPAQFTDNHEDFTNKICWVSNTYYVPIAQKIIPEEHEPKARLSYYQWVPMILLCQALLFYMPCMLWRFLNNKSGVDVNSVVEASMTLQHTAYADSRDKTVRFMAKHMDRYLGSTRDARRTGCGSCLRLRMTRTCCLFCGRRYGNYLVLLYLIVKVFYLGNAVGQLFLLNAFLGTNYHAYGYEVLIRLIRNQDWTSVERFPRVTLCDFNIRNLGNIHRHTVQCVLPINLFNEKIYIFVWFWFVFVALANIVSLVTWLARAVLRVDQVRYVRQHLRALDKIDKKTDRRLVSRFVSRYLRQDGILVLRIIGINANELVVADLLAELWNQFRLSSPGMMSHNHRDGNGLRQDDIGV
;
A
#
# COMPACT_ATOMS: atom_id res chain seq x y z
N MET A 1 -1.96 -28.88 15.75
CA MET A 1 -2.59 -27.55 15.56
C MET A 1 -1.92 -26.46 16.40
N ASP A 2 -1.41 -26.77 17.59
CA ASP A 2 -0.78 -25.79 18.49
C ASP A 2 0.53 -25.18 17.97
N LYS A 3 1.30 -25.91 17.15
CA LYS A 3 2.49 -25.36 16.47
C LYS A 3 2.15 -24.36 15.37
N LEU A 4 1.01 -24.51 14.69
CA LEU A 4 0.53 -23.54 13.70
C LEU A 4 0.00 -22.27 14.39
N LEU A 5 -0.74 -22.42 15.48
CA LEU A 5 -1.18 -21.29 16.32
C LEU A 5 0.00 -20.55 16.96
N GLY A 6 1.08 -21.24 17.33
CA GLY A 6 2.33 -20.62 17.81
C GLY A 6 3.04 -19.78 16.75
N VAL A 7 3.01 -20.19 15.47
CA VAL A 7 3.53 -19.38 14.36
C VAL A 7 2.66 -18.15 14.11
N PHE A 8 1.32 -18.27 14.20
CA PHE A 8 0.42 -17.10 14.15
C PHE A 8 0.58 -16.17 15.37
N GLY A 9 0.90 -16.71 16.55
CA GLY A 9 1.21 -15.96 17.76
C GLY A 9 2.52 -15.18 17.67
N GLN A 10 3.56 -15.74 17.06
CA GLN A 10 4.83 -15.04 16.80
C GLN A 10 4.73 -13.98 15.67
N ILE A 11 3.80 -14.14 14.73
CA ILE A 11 3.44 -13.06 13.78
C ILE A 11 2.79 -11.87 14.52
N GLY A 12 2.21 -12.08 15.70
CA GLY A 12 1.71 -11.02 16.58
C GLY A 12 2.80 -10.23 17.32
N ASP A 13 3.99 -10.82 17.51
CA ASP A 13 5.11 -10.22 18.27
C ASP A 13 6.16 -9.55 17.35
N THR A 14 5.92 -9.55 16.04
CA THR A 14 6.73 -8.72 15.13
C THR A 14 6.30 -7.28 15.34
N LYS A 15 7.14 -6.49 16.04
CA LYS A 15 6.93 -5.06 16.30
C LYS A 15 6.43 -4.35 15.04
N VAL A 16 5.15 -3.99 15.03
CA VAL A 16 4.50 -3.39 13.87
C VAL A 16 5.12 -2.02 13.64
N ARG A 17 5.88 -1.87 12.55
CA ARG A 17 6.43 -0.58 12.14
C ARG A 17 5.29 0.38 11.80
N GLN A 18 5.39 1.62 12.29
CA GLN A 18 4.37 2.66 12.14
C GLN A 18 4.91 3.86 11.36
N ASP A 19 5.72 3.62 10.34
CA ASP A 19 6.41 4.67 9.56
C ASP A 19 5.58 5.22 8.39
N ASP A 20 4.28 4.91 8.32
CA ASP A 20 3.40 5.17 7.19
C ASP A 20 1.98 5.63 7.59
N ASP A 21 1.16 6.00 6.61
CA ASP A 21 -0.19 6.50 6.85
C ASP A 21 -1.27 5.39 6.85
N TYR A 22 -2.50 5.75 7.21
CA TYR A 22 -3.61 4.78 7.27
C TYR A 22 -3.92 4.13 5.90
N VAL A 23 -3.74 4.86 4.80
CA VAL A 23 -4.00 4.34 3.46
C VAL A 23 -2.89 3.38 3.02
N ASP A 24 -1.64 3.63 3.39
CA ASP A 24 -0.54 2.69 3.18
C ASP A 24 -0.83 1.38 3.91
N LYS A 25 -1.26 1.46 5.18
CA LYS A 25 -1.71 0.31 5.98
C LYS A 25 -2.89 -0.43 5.32
N LEU A 26 -3.85 0.30 4.75
CA LEU A 26 -4.97 -0.28 3.98
C LEU A 26 -4.48 -1.20 2.84
N ASN A 27 -3.43 -0.78 2.13
CA ASN A 27 -2.83 -1.58 1.07
C ASN A 27 -2.04 -2.77 1.62
N HIS A 28 -0.90 -2.53 2.26
CA HIS A 28 0.08 -3.59 2.52
C HIS A 28 -0.30 -4.50 3.70
N ARG A 29 -1.16 -4.04 4.62
CA ARG A 29 -1.58 -4.81 5.80
C ARG A 29 -2.98 -5.39 5.62
N TYR A 30 -4.00 -4.54 5.46
CA TYR A 30 -5.39 -5.00 5.43
C TYR A 30 -5.72 -5.76 4.15
N THR A 31 -5.36 -5.23 2.97
CA THR A 31 -5.64 -5.90 1.69
C THR A 31 -4.87 -7.21 1.57
N THR A 32 -3.58 -7.21 1.93
CA THR A 32 -2.77 -8.44 2.00
C THR A 32 -3.41 -9.49 2.91
N PHE A 33 -3.84 -9.10 4.11
CA PHE A 33 -4.46 -10.01 5.07
C PHE A 33 -5.77 -10.60 4.55
N ILE A 34 -6.63 -9.77 3.96
CA ILE A 34 -7.90 -10.20 3.33
C ILE A 34 -7.64 -11.21 2.21
N LEU A 35 -6.67 -10.93 1.32
CA LEU A 35 -6.33 -11.82 0.22
C LEU A 35 -5.75 -13.16 0.71
N VAL A 36 -4.93 -13.14 1.76
CA VAL A 36 -4.41 -14.37 2.38
C VAL A 36 -5.53 -15.19 3.01
N ILE A 37 -6.50 -14.55 3.70
CA ILE A 37 -7.68 -15.26 4.22
C ILE A 37 -8.46 -15.92 3.08
N PHE A 38 -8.74 -15.21 2.00
CA PHE A 38 -9.44 -15.81 0.86
C PHE A 38 -8.65 -16.94 0.23
N ALA A 39 -7.33 -16.82 0.11
CA ALA A 39 -6.48 -17.89 -0.37
C ALA A 39 -6.58 -19.15 0.52
N ILE A 40 -6.59 -18.98 1.85
CA ILE A 40 -6.77 -20.08 2.80
C ILE A 40 -8.16 -20.71 2.64
N VAL A 41 -9.23 -19.91 2.62
CA VAL A 41 -10.61 -20.41 2.49
C VAL A 41 -10.80 -21.21 1.21
N VAL A 42 -10.32 -20.71 0.06
CA VAL A 42 -10.41 -21.43 -1.21
C VAL A 42 -9.56 -22.69 -1.18
N SER A 43 -8.34 -22.63 -0.63
CA SER A 43 -7.46 -23.80 -0.49
C SER A 43 -8.09 -24.91 0.35
N THR A 44 -8.75 -24.56 1.46
CA THR A 44 -9.45 -25.55 2.29
C THR A 44 -10.54 -26.25 1.50
N LYS A 45 -11.32 -25.51 0.70
CA LYS A 45 -12.35 -26.13 -0.15
C LYS A 45 -11.77 -26.94 -1.31
N GLN A 46 -10.60 -26.58 -1.82
CA GLN A 46 -9.96 -27.23 -2.95
C GLN A 46 -9.24 -28.53 -2.59
N TYR A 47 -8.58 -28.58 -1.42
CA TYR A 47 -7.73 -29.71 -1.02
C TYR A 47 -8.32 -30.60 0.08
N VAL A 48 -9.19 -30.05 0.94
CA VAL A 48 -9.79 -30.80 2.06
C VAL A 48 -11.24 -31.17 1.76
N GLY A 49 -11.96 -30.32 1.00
CA GLY A 49 -13.31 -30.60 0.55
C GLY A 49 -13.37 -31.39 -0.76
N GLU A 50 -14.60 -31.64 -1.22
CA GLU A 50 -14.90 -32.15 -2.56
C GLU A 50 -15.05 -30.98 -3.54
N PRO A 51 -14.06 -30.72 -4.41
CA PRO A 51 -14.09 -29.54 -5.27
C PRO A 51 -15.03 -29.71 -6.49
N ILE A 52 -15.32 -30.96 -6.84
CA ILE A 52 -16.16 -31.36 -7.98
C ILE A 52 -16.86 -32.69 -7.67
N ASN A 53 -18.16 -32.77 -7.97
CA ASN A 53 -18.95 -33.99 -7.88
C ASN A 53 -19.63 -34.25 -9.23
N CYS A 54 -19.41 -35.43 -9.81
CA CYS A 54 -19.90 -35.79 -11.14
C CYS A 54 -21.06 -36.77 -11.09
N TRP A 55 -22.05 -36.54 -11.95
CA TRP A 55 -23.17 -37.42 -12.18
C TRP A 55 -22.71 -38.64 -12.99
N CYS A 56 -22.35 -39.71 -12.28
CA CYS A 56 -21.87 -40.95 -12.87
C CYS A 56 -23.04 -41.89 -13.25
N PRO A 57 -22.88 -42.72 -14.29
CA PRO A 57 -23.86 -43.76 -14.62
C PRO A 57 -24.04 -44.79 -13.49
N ALA A 58 -25.24 -45.38 -13.36
CA ALA A 58 -25.59 -46.30 -12.28
C ALA A 58 -24.72 -47.58 -12.20
N GLN A 59 -24.04 -47.96 -13.30
CA GLN A 59 -23.13 -49.11 -13.32
C GLN A 59 -21.74 -48.82 -12.70
N PHE A 60 -21.42 -47.57 -12.37
CA PHE A 60 -20.16 -47.23 -11.73
C PHE A 60 -20.19 -47.61 -10.25
N THR A 61 -19.12 -48.24 -9.78
CA THR A 61 -18.92 -48.48 -8.34
C THR A 61 -18.38 -47.21 -7.68
N ASP A 62 -18.43 -47.13 -6.35
CA ASP A 62 -17.92 -45.97 -5.60
C ASP A 62 -16.46 -45.62 -5.97
N ASN A 63 -15.62 -46.62 -6.24
CA ASN A 63 -14.25 -46.43 -6.69
C ASN A 63 -14.16 -45.81 -8.10
N HIS A 64 -15.09 -46.15 -9.00
CA HIS A 64 -15.17 -45.56 -10.33
C HIS A 64 -15.70 -44.12 -10.28
N GLU A 65 -16.63 -43.81 -9.37
CA GLU A 65 -17.09 -42.45 -9.12
C GLU A 65 -15.95 -41.57 -8.59
N ASP A 66 -15.21 -42.02 -7.58
CA ASP A 66 -14.07 -41.29 -7.04
C ASP A 66 -12.96 -41.08 -8.09
N PHE A 67 -12.67 -42.09 -8.90
CA PHE A 67 -11.78 -41.94 -10.06
C PHE A 67 -12.30 -40.88 -11.05
N THR A 68 -13.60 -40.91 -11.36
CA THR A 68 -14.25 -39.97 -12.28
C THR A 68 -14.16 -38.53 -11.75
N ASN A 69 -14.45 -38.32 -10.47
CA ASN A 69 -14.33 -37.00 -9.83
C ASN A 69 -12.89 -36.48 -9.92
N LYS A 70 -11.89 -37.33 -9.63
CA LYS A 70 -10.47 -36.96 -9.69
C LYS A 70 -9.98 -36.67 -11.11
N ILE A 71 -10.31 -37.51 -12.08
CA ILE A 71 -9.87 -37.29 -13.46
C ILE A 71 -10.53 -36.05 -14.07
N CYS A 72 -11.80 -35.79 -13.75
CA CYS A 72 -12.50 -34.58 -14.19
C CYS A 72 -11.98 -33.31 -13.51
N TRP A 73 -11.55 -33.40 -12.26
CA TRP A 73 -10.87 -32.30 -11.58
C TRP A 73 -9.57 -31.90 -12.30
N VAL A 74 -8.77 -32.88 -12.71
CA VAL A 74 -7.45 -32.66 -13.34
C VAL A 74 -7.57 -32.30 -14.83
N SER A 75 -8.50 -32.91 -15.56
CA SER A 75 -8.57 -32.83 -17.03
C SER A 75 -9.19 -31.53 -17.58
N ASN A 76 -9.54 -30.59 -16.69
CA ASN A 76 -10.34 -29.40 -16.94
C ASN A 76 -11.76 -29.72 -17.47
N THR A 77 -12.71 -28.87 -17.11
CA THR A 77 -14.12 -29.03 -17.52
C THR A 77 -14.53 -27.92 -18.49
N TYR A 78 -15.67 -28.04 -19.17
CA TYR A 78 -16.18 -26.99 -20.06
C TYR A 78 -17.65 -26.69 -19.77
N TYR A 79 -18.07 -25.45 -20.00
CA TYR A 79 -19.45 -25.02 -19.81
C TYR A 79 -20.22 -25.08 -21.13
N VAL A 80 -21.42 -25.66 -21.09
CA VAL A 80 -22.40 -25.62 -22.18
C VAL A 80 -23.74 -25.18 -21.59
N PRO A 81 -24.41 -24.14 -22.13
CA PRO A 81 -25.73 -23.74 -21.68
C PRO A 81 -26.73 -24.89 -21.82
N ILE A 82 -27.56 -25.13 -20.80
CA ILE A 82 -28.53 -26.24 -20.77
C ILE A 82 -29.54 -26.16 -21.93
N ALA A 83 -29.83 -24.95 -22.42
CA ALA A 83 -30.72 -24.73 -23.56
C ALA A 83 -30.16 -25.26 -24.90
N GLN A 84 -28.84 -25.44 -24.99
CA GLN A 84 -28.18 -25.96 -26.19
C GLN A 84 -28.18 -27.50 -26.15
N LYS A 85 -28.99 -28.12 -27.01
CA LYS A 85 -29.15 -29.59 -27.07
C LYS A 85 -27.94 -30.32 -27.64
N ILE A 86 -27.04 -29.63 -28.33
CA ILE A 86 -25.89 -30.22 -29.01
C ILE A 86 -24.65 -30.00 -28.15
N ILE A 87 -24.09 -31.09 -27.63
CA ILE A 87 -22.77 -31.09 -27.01
C ILE A 87 -21.75 -30.92 -28.14
N PRO A 88 -20.82 -29.94 -28.06
CA PRO A 88 -19.81 -29.73 -29.09
C PRO A 88 -19.03 -31.01 -29.41
N GLU A 89 -18.88 -31.32 -30.70
CA GLU A 89 -18.09 -32.46 -31.16
C GLU A 89 -16.62 -32.32 -30.73
N GLU A 90 -15.86 -33.42 -30.76
CA GLU A 90 -14.48 -33.49 -30.27
C GLU A 90 -13.55 -32.45 -30.90
N HIS A 91 -13.82 -32.07 -32.16
CA HIS A 91 -13.01 -31.16 -32.95
C HIS A 91 -13.39 -29.69 -32.76
N GLU A 92 -14.49 -29.40 -32.05
CA GLU A 92 -14.88 -28.02 -31.77
C GLU A 92 -14.09 -27.44 -30.57
N PRO A 93 -13.66 -26.17 -30.65
CA PRO A 93 -12.93 -25.54 -29.56
C PRO A 93 -13.83 -25.39 -28.32
N LYS A 94 -13.63 -26.27 -27.33
CA LYS A 94 -14.30 -26.20 -26.03
C LYS A 94 -13.60 -25.17 -25.14
N ALA A 95 -14.34 -24.17 -24.67
CA ALA A 95 -13.86 -23.23 -23.66
C ALA A 95 -13.66 -23.94 -22.32
N ARG A 96 -12.45 -24.46 -22.09
CA ARG A 96 -12.10 -25.20 -20.87
C ARG A 96 -11.85 -24.24 -19.71
N LEU A 97 -12.41 -24.58 -18.56
CA LEU A 97 -12.27 -23.87 -17.30
C LEU A 97 -11.08 -24.49 -16.56
N SER A 98 -9.97 -23.76 -16.48
CA SER A 98 -8.79 -24.17 -15.70
C SER A 98 -8.47 -23.17 -14.56
N TYR A 99 -9.01 -21.96 -14.61
CA TYR A 99 -8.66 -20.89 -13.67
C TYR A 99 -8.89 -21.28 -12.20
N TYR A 100 -9.94 -22.06 -11.89
CA TYR A 100 -10.29 -22.41 -10.51
C TYR A 100 -9.18 -23.18 -9.79
N GLN A 101 -8.33 -23.93 -10.51
CA GLN A 101 -7.19 -24.65 -9.93
C GLN A 101 -6.10 -23.69 -9.42
N TRP A 102 -5.96 -22.52 -10.05
CA TRP A 102 -4.91 -21.54 -9.81
C TRP A 102 -5.32 -20.40 -8.88
N VAL A 103 -6.61 -20.31 -8.52
CA VAL A 103 -7.15 -19.20 -7.71
C VAL A 103 -6.37 -18.95 -6.42
N PRO A 104 -6.05 -19.96 -5.57
CA PRO A 104 -5.30 -19.70 -4.34
C PRO A 104 -3.91 -19.13 -4.58
N MET A 105 -3.19 -19.64 -5.58
CA MET A 105 -1.84 -19.19 -5.91
C MET A 105 -1.83 -17.75 -6.41
N ILE A 106 -2.85 -17.37 -7.16
CA ILE A 106 -3.01 -16.01 -7.65
C ILE A 106 -3.37 -15.08 -6.50
N LEU A 107 -4.31 -15.42 -5.63
CA LEU A 107 -4.63 -14.60 -4.46
C LEU A 107 -3.39 -14.35 -3.58
N LEU A 108 -2.52 -15.35 -3.40
CA LEU A 108 -1.23 -15.18 -2.72
C LEU A 108 -0.27 -14.27 -3.49
N CYS A 109 -0.15 -14.44 -4.80
CA CYS A 109 0.66 -13.56 -5.65
C CYS A 109 0.17 -12.10 -5.56
N GLN A 110 -1.14 -11.88 -5.59
CA GLN A 110 -1.75 -10.56 -5.42
C GLN A 110 -1.43 -9.98 -4.04
N ALA A 111 -1.51 -10.77 -2.98
CA ALA A 111 -1.13 -10.36 -1.64
C ALA A 111 0.35 -9.90 -1.59
N LEU A 112 1.26 -10.63 -2.23
CA LEU A 112 2.67 -10.24 -2.34
C LEU A 112 2.85 -8.93 -3.11
N LEU A 113 2.12 -8.73 -4.20
CA LEU A 113 2.16 -7.50 -4.99
C LEU A 113 1.66 -6.28 -4.19
N PHE A 114 0.64 -6.43 -3.33
CA PHE A 114 0.22 -5.38 -2.40
C PHE A 114 1.24 -5.08 -1.29
N TYR A 115 2.07 -6.05 -0.91
CA TYR A 115 3.15 -5.87 0.06
C TYR A 115 4.41 -5.22 -0.56
N MET A 116 4.63 -5.38 -1.86
CA MET A 116 5.84 -4.93 -2.58
C MET A 116 6.16 -3.42 -2.41
N PRO A 117 5.21 -2.47 -2.52
CA PRO A 117 5.53 -1.04 -2.36
C PRO A 117 6.02 -0.71 -0.94
N CYS A 118 5.51 -1.39 0.08
CA CYS A 118 5.97 -1.25 1.46
C CYS A 118 7.42 -1.76 1.63
N MET A 119 7.75 -2.90 1.01
CA MET A 119 9.13 -3.38 0.99
C MET A 119 10.07 -2.39 0.32
N LEU A 120 9.63 -1.78 -0.80
CA LEU A 120 10.40 -0.78 -1.53
C LEU A 120 10.66 0.46 -0.67
N TRP A 121 9.63 0.99 0.02
CA TRP A 121 9.76 2.09 0.97
C TRP A 121 10.80 1.78 2.03
N ARG A 122 10.66 0.65 2.74
CA ARG A 122 11.55 0.27 3.84
C ARG A 122 12.99 0.08 3.38
N PHE A 123 13.21 -0.56 2.24
CA PHE A 123 14.54 -0.80 1.70
C PHE A 123 15.25 0.51 1.31
N LEU A 124 14.55 1.41 0.63
CA LEU A 124 15.13 2.68 0.17
C LEU A 124 15.22 3.74 1.27
N ASN A 125 14.32 3.68 2.26
CA ASN A 125 14.36 4.53 3.46
C ASN A 125 15.57 4.17 4.33
N ASN A 126 15.88 2.88 4.53
CA ASN A 126 17.07 2.46 5.28
C ASN A 126 18.38 2.98 4.65
N LYS A 127 18.43 3.14 3.32
CA LYS A 127 19.59 3.73 2.61
C LYS A 127 19.67 5.25 2.72
N SER A 128 18.61 5.92 3.21
CA SER A 128 18.59 7.37 3.38
C SER A 128 19.52 7.85 4.50
N GLY A 129 19.92 6.97 5.42
CA GLY A 129 20.71 7.32 6.60
C GLY A 129 19.90 7.91 7.75
N VAL A 130 18.57 7.96 7.63
CA VAL A 130 17.63 8.18 8.73
C VAL A 130 16.79 6.94 8.86
N ASP A 131 16.75 6.39 10.07
CA ASP A 131 15.73 5.40 10.38
C ASP A 131 14.47 6.14 10.84
N VAL A 132 13.60 6.51 9.90
CA VAL A 132 12.32 7.19 10.20
C VAL A 132 11.51 6.38 11.21
N ASN A 133 11.58 5.04 11.13
CA ASN A 133 10.91 4.16 12.08
C ASN A 133 11.43 4.37 13.51
N SER A 134 12.74 4.52 13.72
CA SER A 134 13.30 4.79 15.06
C SER A 134 12.78 6.10 15.67
N VAL A 135 12.61 7.14 14.84
CA VAL A 135 12.11 8.44 15.30
C VAL A 135 10.62 8.36 15.62
N VAL A 136 9.84 7.67 14.79
CA VAL A 136 8.40 7.47 15.03
C VAL A 136 8.20 6.57 16.25
N GLU A 137 8.97 5.51 16.41
CA GLU A 137 8.90 4.63 17.58
C GLU A 137 9.24 5.36 18.89
N ALA A 138 10.27 6.22 18.87
CA ALA A 138 10.59 7.11 19.99
C ALA A 138 9.42 8.06 20.30
N SER A 139 8.75 8.60 19.27
CA SER A 139 7.58 9.47 19.44
C SER A 139 6.37 8.76 20.06
N MET A 140 6.14 7.50 19.69
CA MET A 140 5.09 6.65 20.28
C MET A 140 5.40 6.32 21.74
N THR A 141 6.65 6.01 22.04
CA THR A 141 7.10 5.71 23.41
C THR A 141 6.92 6.93 24.32
N LEU A 142 7.20 8.13 23.80
CA LEU A 142 6.98 9.39 24.51
C LEU A 142 5.50 9.61 24.89
N GLN A 143 4.55 9.20 24.05
CA GLN A 143 3.13 9.30 24.35
C GLN A 143 2.73 8.48 25.59
N HIS A 144 3.31 7.30 25.75
CA HIS A 144 3.03 6.42 26.90
C HIS A 144 3.85 6.76 28.15
N THR A 145 4.79 7.70 28.07
CA THR A 145 5.70 8.02 29.17
C THR A 145 5.11 9.14 30.03
N ALA A 146 4.82 8.84 31.30
CA ALA A 146 4.22 9.78 32.27
C ALA A 146 5.25 10.76 32.90
N TYR A 147 6.52 10.41 32.93
CA TYR A 147 7.57 11.21 33.59
C TYR A 147 8.10 12.33 32.70
N ALA A 148 8.04 13.59 33.17
CA ALA A 148 8.49 14.78 32.43
C ALA A 148 9.98 14.74 32.03
N ASP A 149 10.88 14.32 32.93
CA ASP A 149 12.33 14.27 32.64
C ASP A 149 12.69 13.27 31.53
N SER A 150 11.99 12.12 31.49
CA SER A 150 12.18 11.13 30.42
C SER A 150 11.63 11.62 29.07
N ARG A 151 10.52 12.37 29.09
CA ARG A 151 9.96 13.01 27.90
C ARG A 151 10.96 13.99 27.29
N ASP A 152 11.52 14.90 28.08
CA ASP A 152 12.49 15.89 27.60
C ASP A 152 13.75 15.24 27.00
N LYS A 153 14.27 14.19 27.64
CA LYS A 153 15.40 13.41 27.11
C LYS A 153 15.07 12.78 25.76
N THR A 154 13.86 12.24 25.61
CA THR A 154 13.39 11.62 24.38
C THR A 154 13.18 12.65 23.27
N VAL A 155 12.58 13.81 23.56
CA VAL A 155 12.45 14.92 22.59
C VAL A 155 13.83 15.39 22.13
N ARG A 156 14.78 15.58 23.05
CA ARG A 156 16.15 15.97 22.71
C ARG A 156 16.85 14.92 21.86
N PHE A 157 16.66 13.64 22.16
CA PHE A 157 17.17 12.54 21.34
C PHE A 157 16.62 12.61 19.91
N MET A 158 15.30 12.75 19.76
CA MET A 158 14.63 12.87 18.47
C MET A 158 15.12 14.12 17.70
N ALA A 159 15.18 15.27 18.36
CA ALA A 159 15.64 16.53 17.77
C ALA A 159 17.10 16.42 17.30
N LYS A 160 17.99 15.83 18.11
CA LYS A 160 19.40 15.63 17.75
C LYS A 160 19.57 14.65 16.59
N HIS A 161 18.77 13.58 16.55
CA HIS A 161 18.79 12.62 15.44
C HIS A 161 18.36 13.30 14.13
N MET A 162 17.29 14.08 14.19
CA MET A 162 16.74 14.81 13.05
C MET A 162 17.68 15.95 12.61
N ASP A 163 18.26 16.72 13.52
CA ASP A 163 19.24 17.77 13.23
C ASP A 163 20.50 17.20 12.57
N ARG A 164 21.03 16.08 13.07
CA ARG A 164 22.19 15.41 12.45
C ARG A 164 21.92 14.98 11.01
N TYR A 165 20.70 14.50 10.72
CA TYR A 165 20.29 14.18 9.36
C TYR A 165 20.19 15.41 8.44
N LEU A 166 19.47 16.43 8.91
CA LEU A 166 19.27 17.68 8.17
C LEU A 166 20.62 18.39 7.92
N GLY A 167 21.53 18.32 8.90
CA GLY A 167 22.90 18.83 8.85
C GLY A 167 23.78 18.09 7.85
N SER A 168 23.79 16.76 7.87
CA SER A 168 24.52 15.93 6.88
C SER A 168 24.13 16.28 5.43
N THR A 169 22.84 16.55 5.21
CA THR A 169 22.29 16.97 3.92
C THR A 169 22.69 18.41 3.53
N ARG A 170 23.02 19.26 4.51
CA ARG A 170 23.51 20.63 4.30
C ARG A 170 24.98 20.65 3.87
N ASP A 171 25.82 19.85 4.52
CA ASP A 171 27.25 19.85 4.27
C ASP A 171 27.59 19.28 2.88
N ALA A 172 26.84 18.26 2.43
CA ALA A 172 26.94 17.73 1.07
C ALA A 172 26.66 18.77 -0.05
N ARG A 173 26.00 19.88 0.27
CA ARG A 173 25.78 21.01 -0.66
C ARG A 173 26.93 22.02 -0.63
N ARG A 174 27.62 22.19 0.50
CA ARG A 174 28.79 23.07 0.63
C ARG A 174 30.01 22.53 -0.13
N THR A 175 30.18 21.22 -0.20
CA THR A 175 31.33 20.55 -0.85
C THR A 175 31.18 20.34 -2.36
N GLY A 176 30.22 21.00 -3.00
CA GLY A 176 29.81 20.74 -4.39
C GLY A 176 30.69 21.36 -5.48
N CYS A 177 31.96 20.95 -5.60
CA CYS A 177 32.75 21.14 -6.84
C CYS A 177 33.83 20.05 -7.12
N GLY A 178 33.91 18.96 -6.34
CA GLY A 178 35.07 18.05 -6.42
C GLY A 178 34.88 16.66 -7.04
N SER A 179 33.68 16.24 -7.44
CA SER A 179 33.46 14.83 -7.85
C SER A 179 32.34 14.65 -8.87
N CYS A 180 32.50 15.26 -10.05
CA CYS A 180 31.68 14.99 -11.23
C CYS A 180 31.96 13.60 -11.87
N LEU A 181 33.04 12.90 -11.52
CA LEU A 181 33.45 11.69 -12.23
C LEU A 181 32.67 10.41 -11.84
N ARG A 182 32.09 10.35 -10.64
CA ARG A 182 31.32 9.16 -10.16
C ARG A 182 29.83 9.20 -10.51
N LEU A 183 29.36 10.29 -11.14
CA LEU A 183 27.93 10.54 -11.43
C LEU A 183 27.45 9.99 -12.79
N ARG A 184 28.33 9.33 -13.57
CA ARG A 184 27.99 8.84 -14.91
C ARG A 184 27.15 7.56 -14.88
N MET A 185 27.19 6.79 -13.79
CA MET A 185 26.49 5.50 -13.67
C MET A 185 25.04 5.63 -13.16
N THR A 186 24.57 6.82 -12.81
CA THR A 186 23.22 7.04 -12.23
C THR A 186 22.35 7.97 -13.08
N ARG A 187 22.69 8.12 -14.37
CA ARG A 187 22.14 9.17 -15.23
C ARG A 187 20.83 8.83 -15.94
N THR A 188 20.32 7.60 -15.82
CA THR A 188 19.11 7.17 -16.56
C THR A 188 17.83 7.13 -15.72
N CYS A 189 17.88 7.32 -14.38
CA CYS A 189 16.67 7.20 -13.53
C CYS A 189 16.47 8.33 -12.48
N CYS A 190 17.43 9.24 -12.28
CA CYS A 190 17.44 10.12 -11.09
C CYS A 190 17.62 11.62 -11.38
N LEU A 191 17.03 12.14 -12.46
CA LEU A 191 17.11 13.58 -12.79
C LEU A 191 16.41 14.52 -11.78
N PHE A 192 15.56 14.01 -10.89
CA PHE A 192 14.90 14.76 -9.80
C PHE A 192 15.26 14.29 -8.37
N CYS A 193 16.04 13.22 -8.21
CA CYS A 193 16.27 12.51 -6.93
C CYS A 193 17.61 12.86 -6.27
N GLY A 194 17.86 14.13 -5.98
CA GLY A 194 19.11 14.54 -5.34
C GLY A 194 19.05 14.55 -3.81
N ARG A 195 19.76 13.62 -3.14
CA ARG A 195 20.11 13.69 -1.70
C ARG A 195 20.71 15.06 -1.30
N ARG A 196 21.26 15.82 -2.26
CA ARG A 196 21.81 17.18 -2.08
C ARG A 196 20.75 18.28 -1.89
N TYR A 197 19.50 18.07 -2.36
CA TYR A 197 18.44 19.08 -2.24
C TYR A 197 17.62 18.93 -0.94
N GLY A 198 17.67 17.77 -0.25
CA GLY A 198 16.88 17.50 0.96
C GLY A 198 15.39 17.28 0.69
N ASN A 199 15.11 16.68 -0.47
CA ASN A 199 13.78 16.26 -0.93
C ASN A 199 13.74 14.75 -1.29
N TYR A 200 14.73 13.98 -0.82
CA TYR A 200 14.87 12.56 -1.22
C TYR A 200 13.75 11.72 -0.60
N LEU A 201 13.49 11.89 0.70
CA LEU A 201 12.47 11.12 1.41
C LEU A 201 11.07 11.46 0.90
N VAL A 202 10.78 12.75 0.66
CA VAL A 202 9.47 13.16 0.14
C VAL A 202 9.21 12.58 -1.24
N LEU A 203 10.21 12.65 -2.12
CA LEU A 203 10.06 12.10 -3.47
C LEU A 203 9.94 10.58 -3.45
N LEU A 204 10.74 9.90 -2.63
CA LEU A 204 10.63 8.45 -2.43
C LEU A 204 9.22 8.07 -1.95
N TYR A 205 8.68 8.80 -0.98
CA TYR A 205 7.34 8.56 -0.44
C TYR A 205 6.26 8.76 -1.51
N LEU A 206 6.34 9.84 -2.30
CA LEU A 206 5.42 10.07 -3.42
C LEU A 206 5.51 8.99 -4.51
N ILE A 207 6.72 8.51 -4.82
CA ILE A 207 6.91 7.39 -5.75
C ILE A 207 6.19 6.15 -5.21
N VAL A 208 6.39 5.81 -3.93
CA VAL A 208 5.70 4.66 -3.30
C VAL A 208 4.18 4.81 -3.36
N LYS A 209 3.64 6.02 -3.15
CA LYS A 209 2.20 6.30 -3.31
C LYS A 209 1.69 6.03 -4.74
N VAL A 210 2.47 6.43 -5.75
CA VAL A 210 2.16 6.11 -7.15
C VAL A 210 2.21 4.61 -7.39
N PHE A 211 3.17 3.89 -6.80
CA PHE A 211 3.24 2.42 -6.88
C PHE A 211 2.04 1.74 -6.21
N TYR A 212 1.55 2.24 -5.07
CA TYR A 212 0.32 1.71 -4.46
C TYR A 212 -0.90 1.89 -5.36
N LEU A 213 -1.08 3.08 -5.94
CA LEU A 213 -2.16 3.35 -6.88
C LEU A 213 -2.05 2.48 -8.14
N GLY A 214 -0.85 2.42 -8.73
CA GLY A 214 -0.56 1.61 -9.90
C GLY A 214 -0.80 0.12 -9.65
N ASN A 215 -0.44 -0.38 -8.46
CA ASN A 215 -0.75 -1.75 -8.06
C ASN A 215 -2.27 -1.95 -7.93
N ALA A 216 -2.98 -1.11 -7.17
CA ALA A 216 -4.44 -1.27 -6.97
C ALA A 216 -5.21 -1.29 -8.31
N VAL A 217 -4.87 -0.41 -9.26
CA VAL A 217 -5.46 -0.39 -10.60
C VAL A 217 -4.99 -1.58 -11.43
N GLY A 218 -3.69 -1.88 -11.41
CA GLY A 218 -3.10 -3.01 -12.13
C GLY A 218 -3.71 -4.36 -11.73
N GLN A 219 -4.11 -4.52 -10.47
CA GLN A 219 -4.75 -5.74 -9.98
C GLN A 219 -6.12 -6.01 -10.60
N LEU A 220 -6.90 -4.95 -10.92
CA LEU A 220 -8.16 -5.09 -11.65
C LEU A 220 -7.93 -5.61 -13.08
N PHE A 221 -6.88 -5.11 -13.75
CA PHE A 221 -6.50 -5.58 -15.09
C PHE A 221 -5.84 -6.96 -15.06
N LEU A 222 -5.08 -7.30 -14.02
CA LEU A 222 -4.49 -8.61 -13.83
C LEU A 222 -5.58 -9.69 -13.72
N LEU A 223 -6.63 -9.42 -12.94
CA LEU A 223 -7.79 -10.32 -12.84
C LEU A 223 -8.57 -10.41 -14.15
N ASN A 224 -8.65 -9.32 -14.93
CA ASN A 224 -9.24 -9.35 -16.27
C ASN A 224 -8.49 -10.32 -17.20
N ALA A 225 -7.15 -10.26 -17.20
CA ALA A 225 -6.32 -11.16 -17.98
C ALA A 225 -6.43 -12.61 -17.50
N PHE A 226 -6.52 -12.83 -16.19
CA PHE A 226 -6.61 -14.18 -15.61
C PHE A 226 -7.95 -14.87 -15.84
N LEU A 227 -9.07 -14.18 -15.57
CA LEU A 227 -10.40 -14.75 -15.75
C LEU A 227 -10.83 -14.81 -17.22
N GLY A 228 -10.10 -14.18 -18.14
CA GLY A 228 -10.43 -14.16 -19.57
C GLY A 228 -11.77 -13.48 -19.87
N THR A 229 -12.26 -12.66 -18.94
CA THR A 229 -13.55 -11.96 -19.03
C THR A 229 -13.37 -10.49 -18.67
N ASN A 230 -14.36 -9.64 -18.97
CA ASN A 230 -14.38 -8.21 -18.62
C ASN A 230 -14.55 -7.99 -17.10
N TYR A 231 -13.56 -8.43 -16.32
CA TYR A 231 -13.58 -8.37 -14.86
C TYR A 231 -13.51 -6.93 -14.33
N HIS A 232 -12.80 -6.05 -15.02
CA HIS A 232 -12.68 -4.64 -14.60
C HIS A 232 -14.04 -3.93 -14.46
N ALA A 233 -15.07 -4.35 -15.23
CA ALA A 233 -16.43 -3.82 -15.15
C ALA A 233 -17.39 -4.69 -14.29
N TYR A 234 -16.91 -5.77 -13.67
CA TYR A 234 -17.76 -6.79 -13.07
C TYR A 234 -18.71 -6.26 -11.98
N GLY A 235 -18.20 -5.53 -10.99
CA GLY A 235 -19.06 -5.02 -9.91
C GLY A 235 -20.05 -3.95 -10.38
N TYR A 236 -19.72 -3.20 -11.43
CA TYR A 236 -20.65 -2.27 -12.07
C TYR A 236 -21.81 -3.01 -12.76
N GLU A 237 -21.51 -4.08 -13.50
CA GLU A 237 -22.51 -4.96 -14.11
C GLU A 237 -23.45 -5.57 -13.05
N VAL A 238 -22.89 -6.05 -11.94
CA VAL A 238 -23.65 -6.60 -10.81
C VAL A 238 -24.57 -5.53 -10.18
N LEU A 239 -24.05 -4.32 -9.94
CA LEU A 239 -24.80 -3.23 -9.33
C LEU A 239 -26.00 -2.81 -10.18
N ILE A 240 -25.82 -2.66 -11.50
CA ILE A 240 -26.92 -2.30 -12.41
C ILE A 240 -28.00 -3.38 -12.43
N ARG A 241 -27.60 -4.66 -12.50
CA ARG A 241 -28.57 -5.77 -12.49
C ARG A 241 -29.37 -5.80 -11.19
N LEU A 242 -28.71 -5.56 -10.06
CA LEU A 242 -29.36 -5.47 -8.76
C LEU A 242 -30.37 -4.31 -8.70
N ILE A 243 -29.99 -3.12 -9.18
CA ILE A 243 -30.89 -1.95 -9.24
C ILE A 243 -32.10 -2.22 -10.15
N ARG A 244 -31.92 -3.00 -11.21
CA ARG A 244 -32.99 -3.39 -12.15
C ARG A 244 -33.83 -4.58 -11.68
N ASN A 245 -33.62 -5.09 -10.46
CA ASN A 245 -34.23 -6.32 -9.94
C ASN A 245 -34.08 -7.53 -10.89
N GLN A 246 -32.93 -7.62 -11.55
CA GLN A 246 -32.56 -8.74 -12.41
C GLN A 246 -31.61 -9.69 -11.68
N ASP A 247 -31.62 -10.97 -12.06
CA ASP A 247 -30.68 -11.95 -11.51
C ASP A 247 -29.23 -11.53 -11.80
N TRP A 248 -28.48 -11.28 -10.72
CA TRP A 248 -27.07 -10.88 -10.78
C TRP A 248 -26.11 -12.07 -10.95
N THR A 249 -26.62 -13.31 -10.93
CA THR A 249 -25.80 -14.52 -11.07
C THR A 249 -25.26 -14.63 -12.49
N SER A 250 -23.94 -14.43 -12.66
CA SER A 250 -23.27 -14.58 -13.94
C SER A 250 -22.84 -16.03 -14.18
N VAL A 251 -23.80 -16.85 -14.64
CA VAL A 251 -23.58 -18.29 -14.95
C VAL A 251 -22.48 -18.47 -16.01
N GLU A 252 -22.37 -17.55 -16.95
CA GLU A 252 -21.37 -17.59 -18.03
C GLU A 252 -19.94 -17.39 -17.54
N ARG A 253 -19.73 -16.55 -16.51
CA ARG A 253 -18.39 -16.24 -15.98
C ARG A 253 -17.95 -17.23 -14.91
N PHE A 254 -18.89 -17.69 -14.10
CA PHE A 254 -18.68 -18.64 -13.02
C PHE A 254 -19.69 -19.79 -13.11
N PRO A 255 -19.52 -20.73 -14.05
CA PRO A 255 -20.43 -21.85 -14.21
C PRO A 255 -20.35 -22.81 -13.02
N ARG A 256 -21.50 -23.18 -12.47
CA ARG A 256 -21.63 -24.13 -11.34
C ARG A 256 -21.82 -25.57 -11.80
N VAL A 257 -22.15 -25.74 -13.08
CA VAL A 257 -22.39 -27.02 -13.74
C VAL A 257 -21.57 -27.03 -15.00
N THR A 258 -20.78 -28.08 -15.20
CA THR A 258 -19.86 -28.22 -16.32
C THR A 258 -19.90 -29.65 -16.85
N LEU A 259 -19.47 -29.85 -18.09
CA LEU A 259 -19.28 -31.17 -18.68
C LEU A 259 -17.80 -31.56 -18.59
N CYS A 260 -17.57 -32.85 -18.39
CA CYS A 260 -16.26 -33.48 -18.38
C CYS A 260 -16.26 -34.64 -19.37
N ASP A 261 -15.26 -34.67 -20.25
CA ASP A 261 -15.03 -35.77 -21.17
C ASP A 261 -13.78 -36.53 -20.71
N PHE A 262 -13.89 -37.85 -20.54
CA PHE A 262 -12.74 -38.71 -20.23
C PHE A 262 -12.82 -40.04 -20.97
N ASN A 263 -11.67 -40.67 -21.15
CA ASN A 263 -11.53 -41.91 -21.91
C ASN A 263 -11.03 -43.05 -21.01
N ILE A 264 -11.77 -44.16 -20.98
CA ILE A 264 -11.35 -45.39 -20.30
C ILE A 264 -10.80 -46.36 -21.36
N ARG A 265 -9.64 -46.95 -21.08
CA ARG A 265 -9.03 -47.98 -21.93
C ARG A 265 -9.39 -49.36 -21.40
N ASN A 266 -10.19 -50.10 -22.16
CA ASN A 266 -10.40 -51.53 -21.97
C ASN A 266 -9.63 -52.28 -23.07
N LEU A 267 -9.19 -53.52 -22.82
CA LEU A 267 -8.36 -54.31 -23.76
C LEU A 267 -8.91 -54.22 -25.20
N GLY A 268 -8.22 -53.50 -26.07
CA GLY A 268 -8.54 -53.33 -27.50
C GLY A 268 -9.44 -52.12 -27.87
N ASN A 269 -10.17 -51.52 -26.92
CA ASN A 269 -11.12 -50.42 -27.21
C ASN A 269 -11.02 -49.25 -26.23
N ILE A 270 -11.15 -48.03 -26.75
CA ILE A 270 -11.22 -46.79 -25.96
C ILE A 270 -12.69 -46.39 -25.87
N HIS A 271 -13.24 -46.37 -24.65
CA HIS A 271 -14.60 -45.90 -24.40
C HIS A 271 -14.56 -44.47 -23.89
N ARG A 272 -15.26 -43.57 -24.59
CA ARG A 272 -15.41 -42.17 -24.21
C ARG A 272 -16.67 -42.00 -23.37
N HIS A 273 -16.52 -41.31 -22.24
CA HIS A 273 -17.60 -40.93 -21.36
C HIS A 273 -17.68 -39.42 -21.24
N THR A 274 -18.90 -38.88 -21.31
CA THR A 274 -19.20 -37.48 -20.98
C THR A 274 -20.14 -37.48 -19.78
N VAL A 275 -19.71 -36.84 -18.70
CA VAL A 275 -20.48 -36.73 -17.44
C VAL A 275 -20.71 -35.27 -17.10
N GLN A 276 -21.82 -35.00 -16.42
CA GLN A 276 -22.15 -33.68 -15.90
C GLN A 276 -21.63 -33.55 -14.48
N CYS A 277 -20.87 -32.50 -14.19
CA CYS A 277 -20.29 -32.27 -12.87
C CYS A 277 -20.76 -30.94 -12.29
N VAL A 278 -21.00 -30.93 -10.97
CA VAL A 278 -21.23 -29.73 -10.19
C VAL A 278 -19.91 -29.25 -9.59
N LEU A 279 -19.66 -27.93 -9.64
CA LEU A 279 -18.46 -27.29 -9.10
C LEU A 279 -18.84 -26.34 -7.95
N PRO A 280 -18.98 -26.85 -6.71
CA PRO A 280 -19.27 -26.01 -5.54
C PRO A 280 -18.22 -24.92 -5.30
N ILE A 281 -16.95 -25.17 -5.68
CA ILE A 281 -15.86 -24.21 -5.54
C ILE A 281 -16.15 -22.88 -6.26
N ASN A 282 -16.88 -22.95 -7.38
CA ASN A 282 -17.13 -21.77 -8.18
C ASN A 282 -18.17 -20.82 -7.54
N LEU A 283 -19.03 -21.35 -6.67
CA LEU A 283 -19.93 -20.55 -5.85
C LEU A 283 -19.14 -19.63 -4.91
N PHE A 284 -18.08 -20.13 -4.29
CA PHE A 284 -17.19 -19.35 -3.43
C PHE A 284 -16.42 -18.32 -4.25
N ASN A 285 -15.83 -18.72 -5.37
CA ASN A 285 -15.08 -17.83 -6.24
C ASN A 285 -15.95 -16.66 -6.73
N GLU A 286 -17.19 -16.92 -7.15
CA GLU A 286 -18.14 -15.87 -7.55
C GLU A 286 -18.29 -14.80 -6.46
N LYS A 287 -18.48 -15.20 -5.20
CA LYS A 287 -18.67 -14.24 -4.08
C LYS A 287 -17.39 -13.53 -3.68
N ILE A 288 -16.27 -14.25 -3.62
CA ILE A 288 -14.95 -13.67 -3.31
C ILE A 288 -14.60 -12.61 -4.35
N TYR A 289 -14.75 -12.92 -5.65
CA TYR A 289 -14.40 -11.99 -6.72
C TYR A 289 -15.33 -10.78 -6.81
N ILE A 290 -16.62 -10.91 -6.47
CA ILE A 290 -17.49 -9.74 -6.31
C ILE A 290 -16.94 -8.83 -5.19
N PHE A 291 -16.64 -9.40 -4.02
CA PHE A 291 -16.12 -8.64 -2.89
C PHE A 291 -14.77 -7.98 -3.22
N VAL A 292 -13.83 -8.73 -3.81
CA VAL A 292 -12.49 -8.25 -4.17
C VAL A 292 -12.57 -7.08 -5.17
N TRP A 293 -13.50 -7.12 -6.12
CA TRP A 293 -13.69 -6.01 -7.06
C TRP A 293 -14.05 -4.71 -6.33
N PHE A 294 -15.08 -4.73 -5.48
CA PHE A 294 -15.49 -3.54 -4.71
C PHE A 294 -14.38 -3.08 -3.77
N TRP A 295 -13.67 -4.02 -3.15
CA TRP A 295 -12.54 -3.73 -2.29
C TRP A 295 -11.41 -3.03 -3.04
N PHE A 296 -11.00 -3.52 -4.22
CA PHE A 296 -9.94 -2.90 -5.01
C PHE A 296 -10.33 -1.53 -5.54
N VAL A 297 -11.58 -1.30 -5.94
CA VAL A 297 -12.07 0.03 -6.30
C VAL A 297 -11.99 0.98 -5.10
N PHE A 298 -12.43 0.55 -3.92
CA PHE A 298 -12.32 1.33 -2.68
C PHE A 298 -10.85 1.68 -2.35
N VAL A 299 -9.95 0.69 -2.41
CA VAL A 299 -8.52 0.89 -2.17
C VAL A 299 -7.91 1.83 -3.21
N ALA A 300 -8.28 1.72 -4.49
CA ALA A 300 -7.82 2.62 -5.54
C ALA A 300 -8.26 4.07 -5.28
N LEU A 301 -9.52 4.29 -4.91
CA LEU A 301 -10.04 5.62 -4.55
C LEU A 301 -9.32 6.20 -3.33
N ALA A 302 -9.12 5.40 -2.28
CA ALA A 302 -8.35 5.82 -1.10
C ALA A 302 -6.91 6.21 -1.46
N ASN A 303 -6.26 5.46 -2.35
CA ASN A 303 -4.92 5.76 -2.86
C ASN A 303 -4.88 7.07 -3.68
N ILE A 304 -5.90 7.35 -4.49
CA ILE A 304 -6.00 8.62 -5.22
C ILE A 304 -6.07 9.79 -4.23
N VAL A 305 -6.95 9.71 -3.23
CA VAL A 305 -7.08 10.76 -2.21
C VAL A 305 -5.77 10.92 -1.43
N SER A 306 -5.13 9.83 -1.02
CA SER A 306 -3.83 9.86 -0.34
C SER A 306 -2.76 10.50 -1.22
N LEU A 307 -2.64 10.10 -2.49
CA LEU A 307 -1.64 10.66 -3.41
C LEU A 307 -1.85 12.16 -3.63
N VAL A 308 -3.08 12.60 -3.87
CA VAL A 308 -3.41 14.03 -4.08
C VAL A 308 -3.12 14.85 -2.83
N THR A 309 -3.52 14.37 -1.65
CA THR A 309 -3.27 15.08 -0.39
C THR A 309 -1.78 15.18 -0.06
N TRP A 310 -1.00 14.12 -0.24
CA TRP A 310 0.46 14.15 -0.03
C TRP A 310 1.19 14.98 -1.09
N LEU A 311 0.75 14.94 -2.34
CA LEU A 311 1.29 15.79 -3.40
C LEU A 311 1.05 17.26 -3.10
N ALA A 312 -0.17 17.63 -2.69
CA ALA A 312 -0.51 18.99 -2.29
C ALA A 312 0.36 19.45 -1.09
N ARG A 313 0.54 18.60 -0.07
CA ARG A 313 1.40 18.89 1.10
C ARG A 313 2.89 19.05 0.72
N ALA A 314 3.36 18.33 -0.30
CA ALA A 314 4.74 18.40 -0.77
C ALA A 314 5.01 19.65 -1.64
N VAL A 315 4.06 20.03 -2.50
CA VAL A 315 4.20 21.14 -3.45
C VAL A 315 3.86 22.50 -2.82
N LEU A 316 2.81 22.57 -2.00
CA LEU A 316 2.31 23.82 -1.43
C LEU A 316 3.19 24.30 -0.26
N ARG A 317 4.18 25.14 -0.58
CA ARG A 317 5.03 25.79 0.44
C ARG A 317 4.25 26.62 1.45
N VAL A 318 3.11 27.19 1.04
CA VAL A 318 2.24 27.96 1.94
C VAL A 318 1.69 27.07 3.06
N ASP A 319 1.28 25.85 2.72
CA ASP A 319 0.78 24.86 3.70
C ASP A 319 1.90 24.40 4.64
N GLN A 320 3.09 24.13 4.10
CA GLN A 320 4.28 23.79 4.89
C GLN A 320 4.64 24.85 5.94
N VAL A 321 4.67 26.13 5.53
CA VAL A 321 4.94 27.25 6.45
C VAL A 321 3.78 27.46 7.43
N ARG A 322 2.54 27.24 7.00
CA ARG A 322 1.36 27.33 7.87
C ARG A 322 1.37 26.26 8.96
N TYR A 323 1.65 25.00 8.59
CA TYR A 323 1.74 23.87 9.51
C TYR A 323 2.75 24.13 10.62
N VAL A 324 3.99 24.48 10.27
CA VAL A 324 5.06 24.80 11.24
C VAL A 324 4.70 26.01 12.10
N ARG A 325 4.13 27.06 11.49
CA ARG A 325 3.74 28.27 12.23
C ARG A 325 2.64 28.01 13.26
N GLN A 326 1.65 27.18 12.93
CA GLN A 326 0.54 26.87 13.84
C GLN A 326 1.06 26.17 15.11
N HIS A 327 1.96 25.20 14.96
CA HIS A 327 2.56 24.47 16.08
C HIS A 327 3.47 25.36 16.93
N LEU A 328 4.30 26.22 16.32
CA LEU A 328 5.16 27.14 17.07
C LEU A 328 4.38 28.26 17.79
N ARG A 329 3.22 28.66 17.25
CA ARG A 329 2.31 29.61 17.92
C ARG A 329 1.59 28.98 19.10
N ALA A 330 1.23 27.70 19.01
CA ALA A 330 0.57 27.00 20.11
C ALA A 330 1.46 26.91 21.36
N LEU A 331 2.78 26.93 21.18
CA LEU A 331 3.79 26.93 22.26
C LEU A 331 4.32 28.32 22.63
N ASP A 332 3.67 29.38 22.16
CA ASP A 332 4.03 30.79 22.43
C ASP A 332 5.50 31.15 22.12
N LYS A 333 6.11 30.50 21.12
CA LYS A 333 7.50 30.73 20.72
C LYS A 333 7.68 31.87 19.70
N ILE A 334 6.59 32.44 19.18
CA ILE A 334 6.58 33.32 17.99
C ILE A 334 5.53 34.44 18.09
N ASP A 335 5.91 35.67 17.74
CA ASP A 335 5.03 36.85 17.71
C ASP A 335 4.34 37.15 16.35
N LYS A 336 3.25 37.94 16.39
CA LYS A 336 2.24 38.07 15.31
C LYS A 336 2.75 38.48 13.91
N LYS A 337 3.79 39.33 13.78
CA LYS A 337 4.18 39.94 12.48
C LYS A 337 5.66 39.81 12.09
N THR A 338 6.60 39.90 13.03
CA THR A 338 8.04 40.04 12.75
C THR A 338 8.69 38.72 12.29
N ASP A 339 8.13 37.58 12.68
CA ASP A 339 8.76 36.27 12.51
C ASP A 339 8.35 35.51 11.24
N ARG A 340 7.39 36.02 10.43
CA ARG A 340 6.93 35.30 9.23
C ARG A 340 8.07 34.96 8.27
N ARG A 341 9.00 35.90 8.08
CA ARG A 341 10.20 35.70 7.23
C ARG A 341 11.20 34.74 7.87
N LEU A 342 11.31 34.73 9.20
CA LEU A 342 12.20 33.84 9.94
C LEU A 342 11.70 32.39 9.89
N VAL A 343 10.40 32.17 10.14
CA VAL A 343 9.75 30.85 10.00
C VAL A 343 9.88 30.33 8.56
N SER A 344 9.67 31.19 7.55
CA SER A 344 9.86 30.78 6.16
C SER A 344 11.31 30.35 5.86
N ARG A 345 12.30 31.01 6.48
CA ARG A 345 13.72 30.62 6.37
C ARG A 345 14.01 29.31 7.09
N PHE A 346 13.47 29.12 8.30
CA PHE A 346 13.57 27.86 9.03
C PHE A 346 12.99 26.70 8.22
N VAL A 347 11.78 26.84 7.68
CA VAL A 347 11.15 25.82 6.85
C VAL A 347 11.95 25.53 5.58
N SER A 348 12.40 26.55 4.85
CA SER A 348 13.05 26.35 3.55
C SER A 348 14.54 25.96 3.62
N ARG A 349 15.28 26.43 4.63
CA ARG A 349 16.73 26.22 4.73
C ARG A 349 17.14 25.19 5.77
N TYR A 350 16.42 25.12 6.90
CA TYR A 350 16.74 24.22 8.00
C TYR A 350 15.97 22.89 7.88
N LEU A 351 14.64 22.94 7.93
CA LEU A 351 13.79 21.75 7.96
C LEU A 351 13.65 21.06 6.60
N ARG A 352 13.53 21.85 5.51
CA ARG A 352 13.31 21.39 4.13
C ARG A 352 12.08 20.48 3.97
N GLN A 353 11.87 19.92 2.79
CA GLN A 353 10.71 19.05 2.54
C GLN A 353 10.82 17.74 3.31
N ASP A 354 12.02 17.13 3.37
CA ASP A 354 12.23 15.85 4.05
C ASP A 354 11.92 15.94 5.56
N GLY A 355 12.36 17.02 6.23
CA GLY A 355 12.04 17.21 7.64
C GLY A 355 10.55 17.42 7.89
N ILE A 356 9.86 18.13 6.99
CA ILE A 356 8.40 18.33 7.10
C ILE A 356 7.64 17.01 6.91
N LEU A 357 8.09 16.15 5.98
CA LEU A 357 7.50 14.82 5.82
C LEU A 357 7.62 14.02 7.11
N VAL A 358 8.81 13.96 7.72
CA VAL A 358 9.03 13.23 8.97
C VAL A 358 8.13 13.75 10.08
N LEU A 359 8.02 15.08 10.25
CA LEU A 359 7.10 15.66 11.24
C LEU A 359 5.63 15.27 10.99
N ARG A 360 5.19 15.26 9.72
CA ARG A 360 3.82 14.85 9.39
C ARG A 360 3.58 13.36 9.64
N ILE A 361 4.55 12.50 9.37
CA ILE A 361 4.46 11.06 9.67
C ILE A 361 4.37 10.85 11.18
N ILE A 362 5.16 11.59 11.97
CA ILE A 362 5.08 11.57 13.44
C ILE A 362 3.69 12.04 13.90
N GLY A 363 3.17 13.14 13.34
CA GLY A 363 1.85 13.68 13.70
C GLY A 363 0.70 12.72 13.41
N ILE A 364 0.79 11.95 12.32
CA ILE A 364 -0.23 10.96 11.95
C ILE A 364 -0.21 9.72 12.86
N ASN A 365 0.98 9.28 13.29
CA ASN A 365 1.11 8.03 14.04
C ASN A 365 1.08 8.21 15.55
N ALA A 366 1.70 9.27 16.08
CA ALA A 366 1.74 9.57 17.51
C ALA A 366 0.67 10.61 17.88
N ASN A 367 1.06 11.88 17.97
CA ASN A 367 0.17 12.99 18.29
C ASN A 367 0.80 14.32 17.84
N GLU A 368 -0.01 15.28 17.41
CA GLU A 368 0.43 16.62 16.99
C GLU A 368 1.09 17.40 18.14
N LEU A 369 0.78 17.08 19.40
CA LEU A 369 1.48 17.66 20.56
C LEU A 369 2.96 17.26 20.61
N VAL A 370 3.27 15.99 20.31
CA VAL A 370 4.67 15.51 20.25
C VAL A 370 5.44 16.20 19.14
N VAL A 371 4.76 16.46 18.01
CA VAL A 371 5.32 17.25 16.91
C VAL A 371 5.60 18.68 17.35
N ALA A 372 4.71 19.30 18.14
CA ALA A 372 4.91 20.66 18.65
C ALA A 372 6.16 20.74 19.54
N ASP A 373 6.32 19.82 20.49
CA ASP A 373 7.47 19.77 21.41
C ASP A 373 8.79 19.59 20.64
N LEU A 374 8.80 18.65 19.69
CA LEU A 374 9.96 18.40 18.81
C LEU A 374 10.29 19.64 17.97
N LEU A 375 9.27 20.30 17.41
CA LEU A 375 9.45 21.48 16.57
C LEU A 375 9.98 22.67 17.36
N ALA A 376 9.57 22.83 18.62
CA ALA A 376 10.09 23.87 19.52
C ALA A 376 11.58 23.65 19.82
N GLU A 377 11.99 22.41 20.06
CA GLU A 377 13.40 22.08 20.31
C GLU A 377 14.25 22.31 19.05
N LEU A 378 13.78 21.88 17.87
CA LEU A 378 14.44 22.16 16.58
C LEU A 378 14.53 23.67 16.29
N TRP A 379 13.51 24.44 16.68
CA TRP A 379 13.51 25.89 16.55
C TRP A 379 14.58 26.55 17.42
N ASN A 380 14.73 26.09 18.67
CA ASN A 380 15.78 26.57 19.57
C ASN A 380 17.18 26.30 18.99
N GLN A 381 17.43 25.10 18.46
CA GLN A 381 18.70 24.74 17.83
C GLN A 381 19.00 25.58 16.58
N PHE A 382 17.98 25.89 15.77
CA PHE A 382 18.12 26.79 14.63
C PHE A 382 18.51 28.22 15.04
N ARG A 383 17.89 28.74 16.11
CA ARG A 383 18.19 30.06 16.68
C ARG A 383 19.63 30.13 17.19
N LEU A 384 20.09 29.11 17.92
CA LEU A 384 21.47 29.00 18.41
C LEU A 384 22.49 28.93 17.25
N SER A 385 22.14 28.23 16.17
CA SER A 385 23.00 28.07 15.00
C SER A 385 23.08 29.30 14.08
N SER A 386 22.24 30.32 14.29
CA SER A 386 22.18 31.53 13.44
C SER A 386 22.33 32.87 14.21
N PRO A 387 23.33 33.08 15.09
CA PRO A 387 23.39 34.28 15.95
C PRO A 387 23.50 35.60 15.16
N GLY A 388 24.27 35.62 14.07
CA GLY A 388 24.52 36.83 13.27
C GLY A 388 23.30 37.36 12.49
N MET A 389 22.21 36.59 12.42
CA MET A 389 21.01 36.95 11.64
C MET A 389 19.92 37.67 12.46
N MET A 390 19.97 37.60 13.79
CA MET A 390 19.03 38.31 14.67
C MET A 390 19.40 39.79 14.84
N SER A 391 20.70 40.13 14.78
CA SER A 391 21.19 41.52 14.88
C SER A 391 20.68 42.41 13.74
N HIS A 392 20.58 41.88 12.51
CA HIS A 392 20.14 42.68 11.36
C HIS A 392 18.63 42.97 11.35
N ASN A 393 17.82 42.05 11.89
CA ASN A 393 16.36 42.22 11.95
C ASN A 393 15.93 43.23 13.03
N HIS A 394 16.80 43.53 14.01
CA HIS A 394 16.57 44.58 15.02
C HIS A 394 16.93 45.98 14.49
N ARG A 395 17.87 46.09 13.54
CA ARG A 395 18.24 47.37 12.90
C ARG A 395 17.20 47.85 11.88
N ASP A 396 16.57 46.95 11.15
CA ASP A 396 15.52 47.32 10.18
C ASP A 396 14.17 47.71 10.83
N GLY A 397 14.05 47.58 12.16
CA GLY A 397 12.86 47.97 12.93
C GLY A 397 12.96 49.30 13.67
N ASN A 398 14.16 49.91 13.76
CA ASN A 398 14.42 51.14 14.52
C ASN A 398 14.88 52.33 13.66
N GLY A 399 14.72 52.26 12.33
CA GLY A 399 15.15 53.30 11.39
C GLY A 399 14.13 54.38 11.06
N LEU A 400 13.31 54.85 12.01
CA LEU A 400 12.46 56.03 11.82
C LEU A 400 12.37 56.86 13.11
N ARG A 401 12.87 58.10 13.02
CA ARG A 401 12.86 59.24 13.96
C ARG A 401 14.14 59.49 14.75
N GLN A 402 15.13 60.03 14.06
CA GLN A 402 15.90 61.16 14.55
C GLN A 402 16.15 62.03 13.32
N ASP A 403 15.57 63.24 13.36
CA ASP A 403 15.86 64.45 12.59
C ASP A 403 14.54 65.18 12.38
N ASP A 404 14.22 66.11 13.28
CA ASP A 404 13.95 67.49 12.89
C ASP A 404 13.59 68.40 14.08
N ILE A 405 14.47 69.40 14.25
CA ILE A 405 14.21 70.80 14.62
C ILE A 405 14.11 71.14 16.12
N GLY A 406 15.23 71.63 16.63
CA GLY A 406 15.29 72.74 17.57
C GLY A 406 16.39 73.71 17.16
N VAL A 407 16.02 74.81 16.49
CA VAL A 407 16.65 76.15 16.57
C VAL A 407 15.53 77.16 16.37
#